data_AF-A0A539CRS3-F1
#
_entry.id   AF-A0A539CRS3-F1
#
_cell.length_a   1.000
_cell.length_b   1.000
_cell.length_c   1.000
_cell.angle_alpha   90.00
_cell.angle_beta   90.00
_cell.angle_gamma   90.00
#
_symmetry.space_group_name_H-M   'P 1'
#
loop_
_entity.id
_entity.type
_entity.pdbx_description
1 polymer ?
#
loop_
_entity_poly.entity_id
_entity_poly.type
_entity_poly.pdbx_seq_one_letter_code
_entity_poly.pdbx_strand_id
1 'polypeptide(L)'
;MVSMDYAFVESDGDGHPLSSELWVDTWDMPLPEPVVSHAIQGDKVEITIHKSAWFFPGQTAFQLEPANTFITRVDYNGFREVVLEFDDPTQIRGTKITFDTKNVFYFYRGTVSV
;
A
#
# COMPACT_ATOMS: atom_id res chain seq x y z
N MET A 1 -8.10 9.22 16.65
CA MET A 1 -6.90 8.54 17.15
C MET A 1 -7.38 7.21 17.70
N VAL A 2 -6.89 6.09 17.17
CA VAL A 2 -7.33 4.74 17.57
C VAL A 2 -6.07 3.97 17.86
N SER A 3 -5.76 3.69 19.13
CA SER A 3 -4.68 2.79 19.49
C SER A 3 -5.18 1.35 19.37
N MET A 4 -4.38 0.45 18.78
CA MET A 4 -4.60 -0.99 18.94
C MET A 4 -3.48 -1.55 19.80
N ASP A 5 -3.86 -2.06 20.97
CA ASP A 5 -2.94 -2.71 21.88
C ASP A 5 -2.92 -4.21 21.55
N TYR A 6 -1.73 -4.74 21.24
CA TYR A 6 -1.54 -6.18 21.03
C TYR A 6 -0.87 -6.78 22.26
N ALA A 7 -1.43 -7.89 22.73
CA ALA A 7 -0.80 -8.75 23.73
C ALA A 7 -0.46 -10.08 23.05
N PHE A 8 0.83 -10.42 23.00
CA PHE A 8 1.27 -11.68 22.42
C PHE A 8 2.24 -12.42 23.34
N VAL A 9 2.27 -13.74 23.20
CA VAL A 9 3.22 -14.63 23.85
C VAL A 9 3.92 -15.40 22.75
N GLU A 10 5.24 -15.26 22.67
CA GLU A 10 6.04 -16.00 21.69
C GLU A 10 6.07 -17.48 22.09
N SER A 11 5.96 -18.38 21.11
CA SER A 11 6.02 -19.83 21.33
C SER A 11 6.95 -20.52 20.36
N ASP A 12 7.48 -21.67 20.76
CA ASP A 12 8.28 -22.54 19.89
C ASP A 12 7.40 -23.29 18.88
N GLY A 13 8.03 -24.10 18.03
CA GLY A 13 7.34 -24.87 17.00
C GLY A 13 6.35 -25.91 17.53
N ASP A 14 6.40 -26.23 18.83
CA ASP A 14 5.50 -27.16 19.52
C ASP A 14 4.42 -26.41 20.34
N GLY A 15 4.40 -25.08 20.28
CA GLY A 15 3.42 -24.22 20.94
C GLY A 15 3.73 -23.92 22.42
N HIS A 16 4.94 -24.21 22.89
CA HIS A 16 5.36 -23.90 24.26
C HIS A 16 5.86 -22.44 24.32
N PRO A 17 5.50 -21.67 25.35
CA PRO A 17 5.92 -20.26 25.44
C PRO A 17 7.45 -20.15 25.55
N LEU A 18 8.06 -19.35 24.68
CA LEU A 18 9.50 -19.08 24.66
C LEU A 18 9.92 -18.19 25.82
N SER A 19 9.03 -17.32 26.28
CA SER A 19 9.21 -16.46 27.45
C SER A 19 7.95 -16.51 28.32
N SER A 20 8.13 -16.50 29.65
CA SER A 20 7.05 -16.42 30.63
C SER A 20 6.51 -14.99 30.80
N GLU A 21 6.91 -14.05 29.93
CA GLU A 21 6.55 -12.64 29.99
C GLU A 21 5.52 -12.31 28.92
N LEU A 22 4.50 -11.55 29.31
CA LEU A 22 3.49 -11.02 28.39
C LEU A 22 4.07 -9.79 27.70
N TRP A 23 4.21 -9.83 26.38
CA TRP A 23 4.66 -8.69 25.60
C TRP A 23 3.45 -7.85 25.19
N VAL A 24 3.49 -6.57 25.56
CA VAL A 24 2.52 -5.57 25.13
C VAL A 24 3.26 -4.62 24.20
N ASP A 25 2.84 -4.59 22.95
CA ASP A 25 3.35 -3.64 21.97
C ASP A 25 2.20 -2.73 21.50
N THR A 26 2.45 -1.43 21.55
CA THR A 26 1.47 -0.40 21.18
C THR A 26 1.90 0.15 19.83
N TRP A 27 1.15 -0.23 18.80
CA TRP A 27 1.35 0.31 17.46
C TRP A 27 0.39 1.49 17.31
N ASP A 28 0.96 2.69 17.20
CA ASP A 28 0.18 3.92 17.11
C ASP A 28 -0.59 3.94 15.77
N MET A 29 -1.92 3.94 15.86
CA MET A 29 -2.83 4.01 14.72
C MET A 29 -3.58 5.37 14.72
N PRO A 30 -3.77 6.00 13.54
CA PRO A 30 -3.57 5.45 12.21
C PRO A 30 -2.11 5.33 11.81
N LEU A 31 -1.80 4.32 10.99
CA LEU A 31 -0.52 4.23 10.32
C LEU A 31 -0.24 5.55 9.58
N PRO A 32 1.01 6.05 9.59
CA PRO A 32 1.34 7.30 8.92
C PRO A 32 0.95 7.25 7.45
N GLU A 33 0.50 8.38 6.91
CA GLU A 33 0.12 8.44 5.50
C GLU A 33 1.31 8.08 4.59
N PRO A 34 1.06 7.31 3.51
CA PRO A 34 2.10 6.96 2.56
C PRO A 34 2.67 8.21 1.89
N VAL A 35 4.00 8.33 1.88
CA VAL A 35 4.68 9.38 1.09
C VAL A 35 4.98 8.79 -0.28
N VAL A 36 4.34 9.32 -1.31
CA VAL A 36 4.41 8.79 -2.68
C VAL A 36 4.77 9.86 -3.69
N SER A 37 5.40 9.46 -4.79
CA SER A 37 5.59 10.27 -5.99
C SER A 37 5.16 9.50 -7.22
N HIS A 38 4.97 10.20 -8.33
CA HIS A 38 4.74 9.59 -9.62
C HIS A 38 5.65 10.20 -10.69
N ALA A 39 5.85 9.47 -11.78
CA ALA A 39 6.45 9.95 -13.01
C ALA A 39 5.67 9.41 -14.20
N ILE A 40 5.48 10.25 -15.23
CA ILE A 40 4.87 9.82 -16.49
C ILE A 40 5.99 9.42 -17.45
N GLN A 41 5.99 8.17 -17.90
CA GLN A 41 6.94 7.63 -18.86
C GLN A 41 6.20 7.19 -20.13
N GLY A 42 6.08 8.09 -21.10
CA GLY A 42 5.33 7.81 -22.33
C GLY A 42 3.85 7.59 -22.04
N ASP A 43 3.40 6.35 -22.21
CA ASP A 43 2.02 5.87 -21.98
C ASP A 43 1.79 5.27 -20.58
N LYS A 44 2.81 5.32 -19.71
CA LYS A 44 2.78 4.69 -18.39
C LYS A 44 2.90 5.70 -17.26
N VAL A 45 2.36 5.34 -16.11
CA VAL A 45 2.60 6.04 -14.84
C VAL A 45 3.39 5.12 -13.93
N GLU A 46 4.57 5.57 -13.55
CA GLU A 46 5.34 4.96 -12.48
C GLU A 46 4.96 5.63 -11.15
N ILE A 47 4.65 4.85 -10.13
CA ILE A 47 4.37 5.32 -8.77
C ILE A 47 5.40 4.71 -7.82
N THR A 48 6.02 5.57 -7.01
CA THR A 48 7.04 5.18 -6.03
C THR A 48 6.58 5.54 -4.63
N ILE A 49 6.64 4.56 -3.70
CA ILE A 49 6.39 4.77 -2.27
C ILE A 49 7.72 5.00 -1.55
N HIS A 50 7.94 6.23 -1.08
CA HIS A 50 9.11 6.61 -0.30
C HIS A 50 9.01 6.10 1.15
N LYS A 51 7.83 6.21 1.76
CA LYS A 51 7.62 5.86 3.19
C LYS A 51 6.22 5.36 3.47
N SER A 52 6.10 4.63 4.59
CA SER A 52 4.83 4.35 5.27
C SER A 52 3.78 3.52 4.52
N ALA A 53 4.17 2.80 3.46
CA ALA A 53 3.36 1.76 2.83
C ALA A 53 4.22 0.82 1.99
N TRP A 54 3.58 -0.24 1.50
CA TRP A 54 4.10 -1.13 0.48
C TRP A 54 2.97 -1.50 -0.48
N PHE A 55 3.35 -1.69 -1.75
CA PHE A 55 2.53 -2.41 -2.70
C PHE A 55 2.66 -3.91 -2.45
N PHE A 56 1.55 -4.63 -2.47
CA PHE A 56 1.55 -6.08 -2.40
C PHE A 56 0.84 -6.63 -3.64
N PRO A 57 1.57 -7.34 -4.53
CA PRO A 57 0.98 -7.89 -5.75
C PRO A 57 -0.27 -8.74 -5.45
N GLY A 58 -1.38 -8.41 -6.10
CA GLY A 58 -2.67 -9.07 -5.90
C GLY A 58 -3.45 -8.64 -4.65
N GLN A 59 -2.90 -7.76 -3.80
CA GLN A 59 -3.55 -7.22 -2.60
C GLN A 59 -3.65 -5.69 -2.59
N THR A 60 -3.02 -5.03 -3.56
CA THR A 60 -3.18 -3.60 -3.82
C THR A 60 -4.26 -3.39 -4.89
N ALA A 61 -5.33 -2.68 -4.53
CA ALA A 61 -6.33 -2.19 -5.47
C ALA A 61 -6.04 -0.73 -5.83
N PHE A 62 -6.30 -0.36 -7.08
CA PHE A 62 -6.15 1.02 -7.57
C PHE A 62 -7.52 1.57 -7.97
N GLN A 63 -7.76 2.84 -7.64
CA GLN A 63 -8.95 3.58 -8.06
C GLN A 63 -8.54 4.90 -8.72
N LEU A 64 -9.27 5.28 -9.76
CA LEU A 64 -9.03 6.49 -10.55
C LEU A 64 -10.18 7.47 -10.35
N GLU A 65 -9.85 8.75 -10.14
CA GLU A 65 -10.80 9.84 -10.06
C GLU A 65 -10.28 11.06 -10.85
N PRO A 66 -10.91 11.45 -11.97
CA PRO A 66 -12.08 10.84 -12.59
C PRO A 66 -11.78 9.50 -13.27
N ALA A 67 -12.77 8.61 -13.36
CA ALA A 67 -12.64 7.28 -13.99
C ALA A 67 -12.81 7.34 -15.53
N ASN A 68 -12.06 8.23 -16.19
CA ASN A 68 -12.14 8.46 -17.64
C ASN A 68 -11.27 7.51 -18.47
N THR A 69 -10.41 6.73 -17.81
CA THR A 69 -9.52 5.72 -18.38
C THR A 69 -9.47 4.52 -17.42
N PHE A 70 -8.99 3.38 -17.89
CA PHE A 70 -8.84 2.16 -17.11
C PHE A 70 -7.39 1.70 -17.09
N ILE A 71 -6.98 1.14 -15.95
CA ILE A 71 -5.68 0.47 -15.83
C ILE A 71 -5.77 -0.87 -16.55
N THR A 72 -4.99 -1.05 -17.61
CA THR A 72 -4.94 -2.28 -18.41
C THR A 72 -3.91 -3.26 -17.89
N ARG A 73 -2.85 -2.74 -17.25
CA ARG A 73 -1.77 -3.55 -16.69
C ARG A 73 -1.16 -2.89 -15.46
N VAL A 74 -0.76 -3.74 -14.52
CA VAL A 74 -0.05 -3.37 -13.28
C VAL A 74 1.21 -4.21 -13.20
N ASP A 75 2.37 -3.58 -13.39
CA ASP A 75 3.67 -4.23 -13.24
C ASP A 75 4.33 -3.75 -11.95
N TYR A 76 4.50 -4.66 -10.99
CA TYR A 76 5.17 -4.35 -9.73
C TYR A 76 6.68 -4.53 -9.87
N ASN A 77 7.45 -3.49 -9.55
CA ASN A 77 8.90 -3.57 -9.40
C ASN A 77 9.24 -3.65 -7.91
N GLY A 78 9.14 -4.86 -7.36
CA GLY A 78 9.22 -5.09 -5.93
C GLY A 78 7.99 -4.56 -5.17
N PHE A 79 8.19 -4.06 -3.95
CA PHE A 79 7.10 -3.65 -3.05
C PHE A 79 6.95 -2.13 -2.92
N ARG A 80 7.78 -1.34 -3.61
CA ARG A 80 7.80 0.13 -3.48
C ARG A 80 7.59 0.87 -4.78
N GLU A 81 7.64 0.16 -5.91
CA GLU A 81 7.45 0.74 -7.22
C GLU A 81 6.42 -0.08 -7.98
N VAL A 82 5.54 0.63 -8.69
CA VAL A 82 4.58 0.02 -9.60
C VAL A 82 4.48 0.87 -10.85
N VAL A 83 4.39 0.21 -11.99
CA VAL A 83 4.13 0.83 -13.29
C VAL A 83 2.72 0.46 -13.72
N LEU A 84 1.90 1.47 -13.95
CA LEU A 84 0.53 1.35 -14.42
C LEU A 84 0.47 1.70 -15.89
N GLU A 85 -0.10 0.79 -16.70
CA GLU A 85 -0.45 1.05 -18.09
C GLU A 85 -1.96 1.30 -18.17
N PHE A 86 -2.35 2.16 -19.11
CA PHE A 86 -3.71 2.63 -19.27
C PHE A 86 -4.19 2.39 -20.69
N ASP A 87 -5.50 2.31 -20.88
CA ASP A 87 -6.12 2.17 -22.20
C ASP A 87 -6.06 3.46 -23.04
N ASP A 88 -6.23 4.61 -22.39
CA ASP A 88 -6.07 5.94 -22.99
C ASP A 88 -5.14 6.83 -22.13
N PRO A 89 -3.84 6.88 -22.47
CA PRO A 89 -2.86 7.66 -21.74
C PRO A 89 -3.11 9.17 -21.72
N THR A 90 -3.91 9.70 -22.64
CA THR A 90 -4.18 11.14 -22.74
C THR A 90 -5.07 11.64 -21.60
N GLN A 91 -5.87 10.75 -21.01
CA GLN A 91 -6.80 11.05 -19.90
C GLN A 91 -6.15 10.95 -18.52
N ILE A 92 -4.89 10.50 -18.43
CA ILE A 92 -4.19 10.30 -17.15
C ILE A 92 -3.90 11.63 -16.45
N ARG A 93 -3.57 12.69 -17.20
CA ARG A 93 -3.20 13.99 -16.60
C ARG A 93 -4.40 14.63 -15.92
N GLY A 94 -4.20 15.05 -14.68
CA GLY A 94 -5.26 15.54 -13.80
C GLY A 94 -6.02 14.42 -13.07
N THR A 95 -5.65 13.15 -13.27
CA THR A 95 -6.29 12.02 -12.58
C THR A 95 -5.62 11.78 -11.23
N LYS A 96 -6.48 11.63 -10.22
CA LYS A 96 -6.09 11.18 -8.89
C LYS A 96 -6.12 9.66 -8.85
N ILE A 97 -4.97 9.04 -8.57
CA ILE A 97 -4.83 7.61 -8.38
C ILE A 97 -4.77 7.33 -6.88
N THR A 98 -5.78 6.63 -6.37
CA THR A 98 -5.78 6.09 -5.01
C THR A 98 -5.37 4.64 -5.05
N PHE A 99 -4.55 4.20 -4.10
CA PHE A 99 -4.25 2.79 -3.90
C PHE A 99 -4.61 2.37 -2.48
N ASP A 100 -5.25 1.21 -2.39
CA ASP A 100 -5.59 0.55 -1.14
C ASP A 100 -4.87 -0.79 -1.08
N THR A 101 -3.99 -0.95 -0.11
CA THR A 101 -3.34 -2.23 0.21
C THR A 101 -3.93 -2.74 1.51
N LYS A 102 -4.48 -3.95 1.49
CA LYS A 102 -4.99 -4.60 2.70
C LYS A 102 -4.44 -6.01 2.84
N ASN A 103 -3.84 -6.30 3.99
CA ASN A 103 -3.58 -7.66 4.43
C ASN A 103 -4.19 -7.90 5.83
N VAL A 104 -3.92 -9.06 6.43
CA VAL A 104 -4.49 -9.43 7.75
C VAL A 104 -4.04 -8.48 8.87
N PHE A 105 -2.88 -7.81 8.70
CA PHE A 105 -2.23 -6.99 9.73
C PHE A 105 -2.28 -5.49 9.43
N TYR A 106 -2.37 -5.10 8.16
CA TYR A 106 -2.17 -3.73 7.71
C TYR A 106 -3.22 -3.28 6.70
N PHE A 107 -3.57 -2.00 6.78
CA PHE A 107 -4.31 -1.29 5.75
C PHE A 107 -3.58 0.01 5.44
N TYR A 108 -3.13 0.17 4.19
CA TYR A 108 -2.53 1.40 3.69
C TYR A 108 -3.43 1.98 2.62
N ARG A 109 -3.75 3.27 2.72
CA ARG A 109 -4.37 4.05 1.66
C ARG A 109 -3.43 5.18 1.30
N GLY A 110 -3.04 5.26 0.04
CA GLY A 110 -2.26 6.37 -0.48
C GLY A 110 -2.92 6.99 -1.70
N THR A 111 -2.58 8.24 -1.97
CA THR A 111 -3.12 8.98 -3.10
C THR A 111 -1.99 9.72 -3.80
N VAL A 112 -2.01 9.68 -5.11
CA VAL A 112 -1.13 10.49 -5.95
C VAL A 112 -1.96 11.17 -7.04
N SER A 113 -1.72 12.45 -7.27
CA SER A 113 -2.33 13.20 -8.37
C SER A 113 -1.33 13.29 -9.52
N VAL A 114 -1.72 12.81 -10.70
CA VAL A 114 -0.88 12.74 -11.92
C VAL A 114 -1.18 13.90 -12.86
#